data_AF-A0A8K0W2U7-F1
#
_entry.id   AF-A0A8K0W2U7-F1
#
_cell.length_a   1.000
_cell.length_b   1.000
_cell.length_c   1.000
_cell.angle_alpha   90.00
_cell.angle_beta   90.00
_cell.angle_gamma   90.00
#
_symmetry.space_group_name_H-M   'P 1'
#
loop_
_entity.id
_entity.type
_entity.pdbx_description
1 polymer ?
#
loop_
_entity_poly.entity_id
_entity_poly.type
_entity_poly.pdbx_seq_one_letter_code
_entity_poly.pdbx_strand_id
1 'polypeptide(L)'
;MTAVLFHLGFEDIMHLSRTCRAFQGLAKELRVGNYNIDRELKGWFTDPKDFRSLQAQFGAVIVEYFARNFFTRTTAELDCLDIYLPRKHRKVFRAYLKKEGYGAHYGEDERDWFQKIDVEGNAWTVILDLDTKSVVENLFNWAMTTACMHLITWNKAYAIFPYTTFIRKECYMVKELSDSVGDYVTEIEKEGIQVRSITWKQKGLSGNCDTLTRR
;
A
#
# COMPACT_ATOMS: atom_id res chain seq x y z
N MET A 1 16.49 24.12 -2.79
CA MET A 1 15.91 23.20 -3.79
C MET A 1 14.88 22.23 -3.19
N THR A 2 14.83 22.07 -1.85
CA THR A 2 13.95 21.12 -1.15
C THR A 2 12.46 21.47 -1.16
N ALA A 3 12.09 22.76 -1.17
CA ALA A 3 10.68 23.17 -1.08
C ALA A 3 9.84 22.80 -2.31
N VAL A 4 10.41 22.89 -3.53
CA VAL A 4 9.70 22.58 -4.78
C VAL A 4 9.32 21.10 -4.85
N LEU A 5 10.17 20.21 -4.30
CA LEU A 5 9.96 18.76 -4.38
C LEU A 5 8.73 18.26 -3.61
N PHE A 6 8.24 19.03 -2.63
CA PHE A 6 6.99 18.75 -1.92
C PHE A 6 5.76 18.97 -2.77
N HIS A 7 5.84 19.80 -3.81
CA HIS A 7 4.71 20.14 -4.67
C HIS A 7 4.66 19.33 -5.96
N LEU A 8 5.75 18.66 -6.32
CA LEU A 8 5.78 17.78 -7.49
C LEU A 8 5.05 16.49 -7.15
N GLY A 9 4.07 16.08 -7.95
CA GLY A 9 3.41 14.77 -7.87
C GLY A 9 4.28 13.64 -8.44
N PHE A 10 3.78 12.40 -8.38
CA PHE A 10 4.48 11.25 -8.95
C PHE A 10 4.74 11.43 -10.46
N GLU A 11 3.76 11.99 -11.18
CA GLU A 11 3.88 12.32 -12.59
C GLU A 11 4.96 13.36 -12.87
N ASP A 12 4.96 14.48 -12.13
CA ASP A 12 5.93 15.56 -12.33
C ASP A 12 7.37 15.08 -12.13
N ILE A 13 7.60 14.25 -11.11
CA ILE A 13 8.91 13.65 -10.85
C ILE A 13 9.34 12.78 -12.02
N MET A 14 8.45 11.95 -12.55
CA MET A 14 8.75 11.10 -13.70
C MET A 14 9.09 11.95 -14.93
N HIS A 15 8.30 12.97 -15.26
CA HIS A 15 8.56 13.83 -16.42
C HIS A 15 9.85 14.63 -16.24
N LEU A 16 10.09 15.25 -15.08
CA LEU A 16 11.29 16.03 -14.80
C LEU A 16 12.57 15.18 -14.87
N SER A 17 12.51 13.95 -14.35
CA SER A 17 13.66 13.02 -14.43
C SER A 17 14.04 12.65 -15.87
N ARG A 18 13.10 12.75 -16.81
CA ARG A 18 13.29 12.42 -18.23
C ARG A 18 13.72 13.61 -19.09
N THR A 19 13.45 14.84 -18.66
CA THR A 19 13.74 16.05 -19.45
C THR A 19 15.12 16.63 -19.16
N CYS A 20 15.66 16.48 -17.95
CA CYS A 20 16.90 17.13 -17.57
C CYS A 20 17.82 16.27 -16.69
N ARG A 21 19.07 16.12 -17.12
CA ARG A 21 20.10 15.34 -16.38
C ARG A 21 20.43 15.92 -15.02
N ALA A 22 20.21 17.22 -14.80
CA ALA A 22 20.37 17.83 -13.48
C ALA A 22 19.38 17.23 -12.45
N PHE A 23 18.25 16.71 -12.90
CA PHE A 23 17.28 15.98 -12.07
C PHE A 23 17.51 14.46 -12.05
N GLN A 24 18.60 13.92 -12.62
CA GLN A 24 18.93 12.50 -12.42
C GLN A 24 19.21 12.18 -10.95
N GLY A 25 19.74 13.14 -10.18
CA GLY A 25 19.95 13.01 -8.73
C GLY A 25 18.65 13.08 -7.90
N LEU A 26 17.54 13.48 -8.52
CA LEU A 26 16.27 13.76 -7.83
C LEU A 26 15.75 12.53 -7.09
N ALA A 27 15.88 11.33 -7.67
CA ALA A 27 15.47 10.09 -7.02
C ALA A 27 16.20 9.86 -5.67
N LYS A 28 17.48 10.25 -5.57
CA LYS A 28 18.25 10.15 -4.33
C LYS A 28 17.78 11.16 -3.29
N GLU A 29 17.53 12.40 -3.70
CA GLU A 29 17.01 13.45 -2.82
C GLU A 29 15.61 13.11 -2.30
N LEU A 30 14.72 12.69 -3.19
CA LEU A 30 13.38 12.26 -2.83
C LEU A 30 13.40 11.06 -1.88
N ARG A 31 14.32 10.11 -2.03
CA ARG A 31 14.43 8.97 -1.11
C ARG A 31 14.80 9.38 0.31
N VAL A 32 15.66 10.39 0.48
CA VAL A 32 16.08 10.88 1.80
C VAL A 32 14.99 11.77 2.42
N GLY A 33 14.35 12.57 1.58
CA GLY A 33 13.25 13.47 1.96
C GLY A 33 11.89 12.78 1.83
N ASN A 34 11.25 12.95 0.69
CA ASN A 34 9.82 12.75 0.51
C ASN A 34 9.35 11.28 0.48
N TYR A 35 10.20 10.31 0.18
CA TYR A 35 9.94 8.86 0.19
C TYR A 35 10.72 8.17 1.33
N ASN A 36 10.65 8.74 2.53
CA ASN A 36 11.31 8.21 3.72
C ASN A 36 10.33 7.39 4.56
N ILE A 37 10.35 6.07 4.38
CA ILE A 37 9.47 5.13 5.07
C ILE A 37 9.60 5.20 6.61
N ASP A 38 10.80 5.46 7.14
CA ASP A 38 11.01 5.57 8.58
C ASP A 38 10.26 6.79 9.15
N ARG A 39 10.16 7.88 8.37
CA ARG A 39 9.36 9.05 8.77
C ARG A 39 7.87 8.70 8.80
N GLU A 40 7.36 8.05 7.76
CA GLU A 40 5.93 7.69 7.68
C GLU A 40 5.53 6.68 8.78
N LEU A 41 6.46 5.83 9.21
CA LEU A 41 6.23 4.84 10.27
C LEU A 41 6.38 5.39 11.69
N LYS A 42 6.79 6.65 11.86
CA LYS A 42 7.11 7.22 13.18
C LYS A 42 5.90 7.33 14.13
N GLY A 43 4.69 7.51 13.59
CA GLY A 43 3.46 7.49 14.41
C GLY A 43 3.09 6.07 14.87
N TRP A 44 3.40 5.08 14.05
CA TRP A 44 3.07 3.67 14.27
C TRP A 44 4.02 3.00 15.27
N PHE A 45 5.31 3.30 15.19
CA PHE A 45 6.34 2.63 15.98
C PHE A 45 7.28 3.62 16.65
N THR A 46 7.68 3.30 17.88
CA THR A 46 8.63 4.07 18.68
C THR A 46 9.98 4.17 17.97
N ASP A 47 10.48 3.04 17.46
CA ASP A 47 11.62 2.98 16.55
C ASP A 47 11.22 2.28 15.25
N PRO A 48 10.95 3.05 14.18
CA PRO A 48 10.68 2.49 12.86
C PRO A 48 11.73 1.48 12.40
N LYS A 49 13.02 1.65 12.72
CA LYS A 49 14.08 0.75 12.26
C LYS A 49 14.02 -0.62 12.94
N ASP A 50 13.54 -0.70 14.18
CA ASP A 50 13.31 -1.96 14.87
C ASP A 50 12.20 -2.76 14.13
N PHE A 51 11.09 -2.09 13.81
CA PHE A 51 10.03 -2.67 12.98
C PHE A 51 10.55 -3.09 11.59
N ARG A 52 11.34 -2.24 10.91
CA ARG A 52 11.92 -2.58 9.59
C ARG A 52 12.84 -3.80 9.67
N SER A 53 13.55 -3.98 10.78
CA SER A 53 14.38 -5.17 11.03
C SER A 53 13.51 -6.43 11.17
N LEU A 54 12.35 -6.32 11.85
CA LEU A 54 11.36 -7.40 11.89
C LEU A 54 10.79 -7.73 10.51
N GLN A 55 10.48 -6.72 9.68
CA GLN A 55 10.06 -6.96 8.30
C GLN A 55 11.11 -7.76 7.53
N ALA A 56 12.39 -7.41 7.67
CA ALA A 56 13.49 -8.10 7.00
C ALA A 56 13.63 -9.55 7.50
N GLN A 57 13.58 -9.75 8.81
CA GLN A 57 13.81 -11.04 9.44
C GLN A 57 12.68 -12.04 9.18
N PHE A 58 11.43 -11.58 9.17
CA PHE A 58 10.26 -12.44 9.16
C PHE A 58 9.42 -12.34 7.88
N GLY A 59 9.87 -11.56 6.89
CA GLY A 59 9.19 -11.41 5.61
C GLY A 59 7.83 -10.72 5.72
N ALA A 60 7.68 -9.80 6.69
CA ALA A 60 6.46 -9.03 6.84
C ALA A 60 6.41 -7.87 5.83
N VAL A 61 5.25 -7.62 5.25
CA VAL A 61 5.08 -6.68 4.14
C VAL A 61 3.91 -5.75 4.43
N ILE A 62 4.15 -4.43 4.36
CA ILE A 62 3.08 -3.43 4.46
C ILE A 62 2.34 -3.37 3.13
N VAL A 63 1.02 -3.26 3.16
CA VAL A 63 0.17 -3.31 1.97
C VAL A 63 -0.89 -2.20 1.96
N GLU A 64 -1.75 -2.23 0.93
CA GLU A 64 -2.98 -1.45 0.82
C GLU A 64 -2.81 0.07 0.96
N TYR A 65 -3.67 0.74 1.73
CA TYR A 65 -3.79 2.20 1.81
C TYR A 65 -2.48 2.86 2.23
N PHE A 66 -1.80 2.32 3.25
CA PHE A 66 -0.51 2.84 3.66
C PHE A 66 0.51 2.77 2.51
N ALA A 67 0.57 1.63 1.82
CA ALA A 67 1.49 1.45 0.71
C ALA A 67 1.17 2.39 -0.47
N ARG A 68 -0.12 2.62 -0.76
CA ARG A 68 -0.57 3.58 -1.79
C ARG A 68 -0.19 5.02 -1.42
N ASN A 69 -0.47 5.42 -0.18
CA ASN A 69 -0.20 6.78 0.32
C ASN A 69 1.29 7.10 0.33
N PHE A 70 2.14 6.09 0.60
CA PHE A 70 3.57 6.24 0.45
C PHE A 70 3.97 6.67 -0.97
N PHE A 71 3.35 6.13 -2.03
CA PHE A 71 3.66 6.49 -3.41
C PHE A 71 3.13 7.88 -3.80
N THR A 72 1.92 8.21 -3.36
CA THR A 72 1.28 9.50 -3.65
C THR A 72 1.81 10.63 -2.78
N ARG A 73 2.52 10.30 -1.68
CA ARG A 73 2.97 11.24 -0.64
C ARG A 73 1.80 12.01 -0.02
N THR A 74 0.66 11.35 0.10
CA THR A 74 -0.52 11.91 0.75
C THR A 74 -0.43 11.64 2.24
N THR A 75 -0.56 12.69 3.06
CA THR A 75 -0.63 12.59 4.53
C THR A 75 -2.08 12.44 5.00
N ALA A 76 -2.94 11.79 4.21
CA ALA A 76 -4.31 11.53 4.65
C ALA A 76 -4.23 10.82 6.00
N GLU A 77 -5.11 11.17 6.92
CA GLU A 77 -5.20 10.53 8.24
C GLU A 77 -5.42 9.04 8.02
N LEU A 78 -4.34 8.27 8.15
CA LEU A 78 -4.38 6.83 8.06
C LEU A 78 -4.68 6.31 9.46
N ASP A 79 -5.84 5.70 9.61
CA ASP A 79 -6.27 5.03 10.83
C ASP A 79 -5.80 3.56 10.89
N CYS A 80 -5.37 3.00 9.75
CA CYS A 80 -4.97 1.60 9.62
C CYS A 80 -3.62 1.36 8.90
N LEU A 81 -2.84 0.40 9.41
CA LEU A 81 -1.62 -0.16 8.82
C LEU A 81 -1.78 -1.68 8.67
N ASP A 82 -2.07 -2.11 7.44
CA ASP A 82 -2.21 -3.51 7.07
C ASP A 82 -0.85 -4.16 6.73
N ILE A 83 -0.61 -5.32 7.34
CA ILE A 83 0.66 -6.05 7.22
C ILE A 83 0.37 -7.52 6.92
N TYR A 84 0.85 -7.98 5.76
CA TYR A 84 0.93 -9.40 5.46
C TYR A 84 2.07 -10.04 6.25
N LEU A 85 1.75 -11.07 7.03
CA LEU A 85 2.69 -11.75 7.91
C LEU A 85 2.58 -13.27 7.73
N PRO A 86 3.69 -13.98 7.46
CA PRO A 86 3.66 -15.45 7.49
C PRO A 86 3.18 -15.96 8.85
N ARG A 87 2.14 -16.80 8.85
CA ARG A 87 1.41 -17.24 10.06
C ARG A 87 2.31 -17.82 11.15
N LYS A 88 3.40 -18.50 10.78
CA LYS A 88 4.42 -19.04 11.71
C LYS A 88 5.09 -17.98 12.59
N HIS A 89 5.08 -16.71 12.18
CA HIS A 89 5.70 -15.59 12.90
C HIS A 89 4.69 -14.74 13.70
N ARG A 90 3.40 -15.11 13.71
CA ARG A 90 2.31 -14.44 14.46
C ARG A 90 2.69 -14.10 15.91
N LYS A 91 3.26 -15.07 16.64
CA LYS A 91 3.61 -14.91 18.06
C LYS A 91 4.66 -13.81 18.29
N VAL A 92 5.63 -13.70 17.38
CA VAL A 92 6.71 -12.70 17.49
C VAL A 92 6.16 -11.29 17.29
N PHE A 93 5.35 -11.09 16.25
CA PHE A 93 4.72 -9.79 15.98
C PHE A 93 3.71 -9.39 17.07
N ARG A 94 2.93 -10.34 17.60
CA ARG A 94 2.07 -10.12 18.78
C ARG A 94 2.85 -9.57 19.97
N ALA A 95 3.99 -10.19 20.28
CA ALA A 95 4.83 -9.74 21.40
C ALA A 95 5.43 -8.35 21.13
N TYR A 96 5.88 -8.11 19.90
CA TYR A 96 6.40 -6.81 19.48
C TYR A 96 5.35 -5.70 19.60
N LEU A 97 4.16 -5.88 19.02
CA LEU A 97 3.10 -4.86 19.06
C LEU A 97 2.64 -4.56 20.49
N LYS A 98 2.56 -5.58 21.36
CA LYS A 98 2.29 -5.35 22.79
C LYS A 98 3.39 -4.51 23.47
N LYS A 99 4.66 -4.76 23.14
CA LYS A 99 5.79 -3.97 23.66
C LYS A 99 5.71 -2.51 23.16
N GLU A 100 5.26 -2.29 21.93
CA GLU A 100 4.99 -0.97 21.35
C GLU A 100 3.73 -0.28 21.93
N GLY A 101 3.03 -0.91 22.89
CA GLY A 101 1.87 -0.33 23.58
C GLY A 101 0.53 -0.60 22.91
N TYR A 102 0.48 -1.46 21.89
CA TYR A 102 -0.79 -1.84 21.26
C TYR A 102 -1.58 -2.86 22.10
N GLY A 103 -2.84 -2.54 22.34
CA GLY A 103 -3.85 -3.48 22.85
C GLY A 103 -4.29 -4.44 21.75
N ALA A 104 -4.44 -5.72 22.10
CA ALA A 104 -4.80 -6.74 21.13
C ALA A 104 -6.31 -7.00 21.09
N HIS A 105 -6.88 -6.93 19.90
CA HIS A 105 -8.21 -7.40 19.55
C HIS A 105 -8.02 -8.61 18.63
N TYR A 106 -8.00 -9.81 19.21
CA TYR A 106 -7.81 -11.01 18.41
C TYR A 106 -9.09 -11.28 17.60
N GLY A 107 -8.99 -11.12 16.28
CA GLY A 107 -10.04 -11.51 15.36
C GLY A 107 -10.06 -13.03 15.14
N GLU A 108 -10.81 -13.45 14.11
CA GLU A 108 -10.83 -14.82 13.62
C GLU A 108 -9.42 -15.30 13.19
N ASP A 109 -9.26 -16.61 12.96
CA ASP A 109 -7.95 -17.29 12.80
C ASP A 109 -6.98 -16.70 11.76
N GLU A 110 -7.47 -15.85 10.86
CA GLU A 110 -6.77 -15.26 9.73
C GLU A 110 -6.28 -13.83 9.97
N ARG A 111 -6.79 -13.10 10.98
CA ARG A 111 -6.42 -11.69 11.23
C ARG A 111 -6.27 -11.36 12.71
N ASP A 112 -5.21 -10.61 13.03
CA ASP A 112 -5.05 -9.99 14.34
C ASP A 112 -5.12 -8.47 14.24
N TRP A 113 -5.91 -7.84 15.10
CA TRP A 113 -6.10 -6.39 15.11
C TRP A 113 -5.47 -5.82 16.39
N PHE A 114 -4.79 -4.70 16.26
CA PHE A 114 -4.07 -4.06 17.35
C PHE A 114 -4.35 -2.57 17.34
N GLN A 115 -4.75 -2.02 18.48
CA GLN A 115 -5.04 -0.60 18.60
C GLN A 115 -4.25 0.04 19.72
N LYS A 116 -3.78 1.26 19.48
CA LYS A 116 -3.28 2.16 20.51
C LYS A 116 -3.83 3.55 20.28
N ILE A 117 -3.94 4.32 21.36
CA ILE A 117 -4.27 5.74 21.31
C ILE A 117 -3.02 6.49 21.75
N ASP A 118 -2.59 7.47 20.97
CA ASP A 118 -1.45 8.30 21.34
C ASP A 118 -1.83 9.40 22.34
N VAL A 119 -0.85 10.20 22.75
CA VAL A 119 -1.04 11.29 23.73
C VAL A 119 -1.93 12.42 23.21
N GLU A 120 -2.08 12.54 21.89
CA GLU A 120 -2.92 13.54 21.22
C GLU A 120 -4.36 13.02 21.00
N GLY A 121 -4.61 11.75 21.33
CA GLY A 121 -5.91 11.11 21.17
C GLY A 121 -6.12 10.44 19.81
N ASN A 122 -5.10 10.38 18.95
CA ASN A 122 -5.21 9.71 17.66
C ASN A 122 -5.21 8.19 17.86
N ALA A 123 -6.14 7.50 17.19
CA ALA A 123 -6.21 6.04 17.18
C ALA A 123 -5.36 5.47 16.04
N TRP A 124 -4.48 4.53 16.38
CA TRP A 124 -3.62 3.83 15.42
C TRP A 124 -4.00 2.35 15.42
N THR A 125 -4.41 1.83 14.26
CA THR A 125 -4.78 0.41 14.10
C THR A 125 -3.75 -0.34 13.25
N VAL A 126 -3.12 -1.38 13.80
CA VAL A 126 -2.29 -2.30 13.02
C VAL A 126 -3.06 -3.59 12.80
N ILE A 127 -3.22 -3.99 11.55
CA ILE A 127 -3.85 -5.26 11.17
C ILE A 127 -2.75 -6.20 10.66
N LEU A 128 -2.68 -7.39 11.26
CA LEU A 128 -1.85 -8.48 10.77
C LEU A 128 -2.74 -9.46 10.00
N ASP A 129 -2.58 -9.50 8.68
CA ASP A 129 -3.15 -10.57 7.85
C ASP A 129 -2.22 -11.77 7.89
N LEU A 130 -2.69 -12.83 8.52
CA LEU A 130 -1.91 -14.00 8.87
C LEU A 130 -1.97 -15.02 7.75
N ASP A 131 -0.91 -15.07 6.96
CA ASP A 131 -0.96 -15.81 5.72
C ASP A 131 -0.23 -17.14 5.73
N THR A 132 -0.79 -18.07 4.95
CA THR A 132 -0.22 -19.37 4.60
C THR A 132 0.32 -19.41 3.17
N LYS A 133 -0.09 -18.46 2.32
CA LYS A 133 0.23 -18.33 0.90
C LYS A 133 1.33 -17.29 0.66
N SER A 134 1.76 -17.17 -0.60
CA SER A 134 2.79 -16.22 -1.00
C SER A 134 2.27 -14.78 -1.03
N VAL A 135 3.13 -13.80 -0.74
CA VAL A 135 2.78 -12.36 -0.74
C VAL A 135 2.11 -11.91 -2.05
N VAL A 136 2.58 -12.42 -3.19
CA VAL A 136 2.01 -12.07 -4.51
C VAL A 136 0.59 -12.61 -4.63
N GLU A 137 0.37 -13.87 -4.25
CA GLU A 137 -0.96 -14.47 -4.29
C GLU A 137 -1.94 -13.71 -3.39
N ASN A 138 -1.48 -13.28 -2.21
CA ASN A 138 -2.30 -12.52 -1.25
C ASN A 138 -2.68 -11.17 -1.81
N LEU A 139 -1.73 -10.49 -2.46
CA LEU A 139 -2.00 -9.21 -3.10
C LEU A 139 -3.12 -9.32 -4.12
N PHE A 140 -3.16 -10.39 -4.92
CA PHE A 140 -4.24 -10.60 -5.89
C PHE A 140 -5.55 -11.08 -5.26
N ASN A 141 -5.49 -11.88 -4.19
CA ASN A 141 -6.69 -12.40 -3.51
C ASN A 141 -7.39 -11.36 -2.64
N TRP A 142 -6.64 -10.43 -2.03
CA TRP A 142 -7.18 -9.45 -1.09
C TRP A 142 -7.53 -8.12 -1.76
N ALA A 143 -6.80 -7.73 -2.80
CA ALA A 143 -7.06 -6.50 -3.53
C ALA A 143 -8.53 -6.41 -3.98
N MET A 144 -9.12 -5.24 -3.79
CA MET A 144 -10.47 -4.89 -4.28
C MET A 144 -10.39 -4.31 -5.70
N THR A 145 -9.35 -3.51 -5.97
CA THR A 145 -9.07 -2.91 -7.28
C THR A 145 -7.60 -2.98 -7.63
N THR A 146 -7.24 -2.75 -8.90
CA THR A 146 -5.83 -2.63 -9.32
C THR A 146 -5.09 -1.49 -8.60
N ALA A 147 -5.78 -0.52 -8.01
CA ALA A 147 -5.19 0.59 -7.25
C ALA A 147 -4.82 0.26 -5.80
N CYS A 148 -5.15 -0.93 -5.27
CA CYS A 148 -4.65 -1.37 -3.95
C CYS A 148 -3.49 -2.37 -4.06
N MET A 149 -3.01 -2.66 -5.27
CA MET A 149 -1.91 -3.61 -5.49
C MET A 149 -0.54 -2.93 -5.30
N HIS A 150 -0.28 -2.55 -4.05
CA HIS A 150 0.93 -1.88 -3.58
C HIS A 150 1.49 -2.62 -2.38
N LEU A 151 2.81 -2.73 -2.30
CA LEU A 151 3.46 -3.35 -1.16
C LEU A 151 4.81 -2.71 -0.83
N ILE A 152 5.15 -2.68 0.45
CA ILE A 152 6.42 -2.17 0.97
C ILE A 152 7.09 -3.25 1.81
N THR A 153 8.22 -3.76 1.29
CA THR A 153 9.12 -4.66 2.01
C THR A 153 10.13 -3.85 2.83
N TRP A 154 10.99 -4.53 3.60
CA TRP A 154 12.04 -3.92 4.41
C TRP A 154 13.04 -3.03 3.63
N ASN A 155 13.17 -3.18 2.30
CA ASN A 155 14.09 -2.38 1.49
C ASN A 155 13.53 -1.81 0.19
N LYS A 156 12.31 -2.19 -0.21
CA LYS A 156 11.73 -1.79 -1.50
C LYS A 156 10.23 -1.52 -1.36
N ALA A 157 9.73 -0.64 -2.21
CA ALA A 157 8.31 -0.41 -2.41
C ALA A 157 7.96 -0.79 -3.85
N TYR A 158 6.85 -1.49 -4.05
CA TYR A 158 6.37 -1.91 -5.36
C TYR A 158 4.92 -1.47 -5.57
N ALA A 159 4.65 -1.02 -6.78
CA ALA A 159 3.32 -0.79 -7.30
C ALA A 159 3.17 -1.70 -8.53
N ILE A 160 2.12 -2.51 -8.58
CA ILE A 160 1.90 -3.41 -9.72
C ILE A 160 1.38 -2.63 -10.93
N PHE A 161 0.54 -1.63 -10.69
CA PHE A 161 -0.14 -0.83 -11.72
C PHE A 161 0.18 0.67 -11.64
N PRO A 162 1.46 1.10 -11.54
CA PRO A 162 1.83 2.47 -11.20
C PRO A 162 1.37 3.48 -12.26
N TYR A 163 1.47 3.14 -13.54
CA TYR A 163 1.07 4.04 -14.62
C TYR A 163 -0.44 4.28 -14.64
N THR A 164 -1.24 3.22 -14.56
CA THR A 164 -2.69 3.36 -14.54
C THR A 164 -3.17 4.05 -13.27
N THR A 165 -2.61 3.69 -12.10
CA THR A 165 -3.06 4.24 -10.82
C THR A 165 -2.59 5.66 -10.58
N PHE A 166 -1.31 5.98 -10.78
CA PHE A 166 -0.75 7.29 -10.39
C PHE A 166 -0.70 8.30 -11.53
N ILE A 167 -0.62 7.86 -12.79
CA ILE A 167 -0.55 8.76 -13.95
C ILE A 167 -1.94 8.92 -14.57
N ARG A 168 -2.57 7.83 -14.99
CA ARG A 168 -3.91 7.91 -15.60
C ARG A 168 -5.01 8.18 -14.59
N LYS A 169 -4.75 7.95 -13.29
CA LYS A 169 -5.76 8.03 -12.24
C LYS A 169 -6.96 7.13 -12.55
N GLU A 170 -6.66 5.89 -12.93
CA GLU A 170 -7.65 4.87 -13.29
C GLU A 170 -7.38 3.55 -12.57
N CYS A 171 -8.44 2.82 -12.20
CA CYS A 171 -8.31 1.46 -11.71
C CYS A 171 -9.46 0.56 -12.17
N TYR A 172 -9.25 -0.75 -12.07
CA TYR A 172 -10.27 -1.76 -12.39
C TYR A 172 -10.61 -2.57 -11.13
N MET A 173 -11.88 -2.89 -10.95
CA MET A 173 -12.30 -3.83 -9.91
C MET A 173 -11.75 -5.23 -10.23
N VAL A 174 -11.22 -5.90 -9.21
CA VAL A 174 -10.75 -7.29 -9.31
C VAL A 174 -11.59 -8.24 -8.46
N LYS A 175 -12.53 -7.70 -7.68
CA LYS A 175 -13.54 -8.43 -6.91
C LYS A 175 -14.94 -8.05 -7.35
N GLU A 176 -15.89 -8.91 -7.01
CA GLU A 176 -17.32 -8.59 -7.12
C GLU A 176 -17.68 -7.42 -6.20
N LEU A 177 -18.70 -6.66 -6.58
CA LEU A 177 -19.14 -5.51 -5.80
C LEU A 177 -19.79 -5.99 -4.49
N SER A 178 -19.25 -5.53 -3.38
CA SER A 178 -19.78 -5.68 -2.01
C SER A 178 -19.73 -4.33 -1.30
N ASP A 179 -20.35 -4.21 -0.13
CA ASP A 179 -20.34 -2.96 0.66
C ASP A 179 -18.91 -2.49 0.94
N SER A 180 -18.03 -3.40 1.36
CA SER A 180 -16.60 -3.11 1.59
C SER A 180 -15.86 -2.63 0.33
N VAL A 181 -16.18 -3.19 -0.84
CA VAL A 181 -15.61 -2.72 -2.12
C VAL A 181 -16.19 -1.35 -2.47
N GLY A 182 -17.48 -1.10 -2.21
CA GLY A 182 -18.13 0.19 -2.41
C GLY A 182 -17.53 1.30 -1.55
N ASP A 183 -17.28 1.02 -0.28
CA ASP A 183 -16.61 1.95 0.65
C ASP A 183 -15.21 2.29 0.15
N TYR A 184 -14.42 1.26 -0.20
CA TYR A 184 -13.08 1.46 -0.78
C TYR A 184 -13.11 2.29 -2.08
N VAL A 185 -14.05 2.00 -2.98
CA VAL A 185 -14.24 2.73 -4.24
C VAL A 185 -14.53 4.21 -3.96
N THR A 186 -15.40 4.49 -3.00
CA THR A 186 -15.74 5.85 -2.60
C THR A 186 -14.51 6.61 -2.11
N GLU A 187 -13.63 5.97 -1.33
CA GLU A 187 -12.39 6.59 -0.85
C GLU A 187 -11.41 6.91 -1.99
N ILE A 188 -11.17 5.96 -2.91
CA ILE A 188 -10.24 6.23 -4.02
C ILE A 188 -10.77 7.24 -5.03
N GLU A 189 -12.09 7.38 -5.16
CA GLU A 189 -12.72 8.42 -5.97
C GLU A 189 -12.49 9.82 -5.38
N LYS A 190 -12.50 9.96 -4.04
CA LYS A 190 -12.10 11.22 -3.37
C LYS A 190 -10.65 11.60 -3.67
N GLU A 191 -9.77 10.62 -3.89
CA GLU A 191 -8.37 10.80 -4.32
C GLU A 191 -8.23 11.08 -5.84
N GLY A 192 -9.35 11.17 -6.55
CA GLY A 192 -9.43 11.43 -7.99
C GLY A 192 -9.15 10.22 -8.87
N ILE A 193 -9.12 9.00 -8.31
CA ILE A 193 -8.93 7.76 -9.08
C ILE A 193 -10.28 7.29 -9.61
N GLN A 194 -10.42 7.22 -10.93
CA GLN A 194 -11.63 6.76 -11.60
C GLN A 194 -11.69 5.24 -11.66
N VAL A 195 -12.77 4.65 -11.17
CA VAL A 195 -13.04 3.22 -11.38
C VAL A 195 -13.56 3.00 -12.79
N ARG A 196 -12.80 2.26 -13.60
CA ARG A 196 -13.19 1.89 -14.95
C ARG A 196 -14.06 0.65 -14.91
N SER A 197 -15.21 0.73 -15.59
CA SER A 197 -16.02 -0.44 -15.86
C SER A 197 -15.26 -1.41 -16.75
N ILE A 198 -15.23 -2.69 -16.37
CA ILE A 198 -14.86 -3.76 -17.29
C ILE A 198 -16.04 -3.91 -18.26
N THR A 199 -15.92 -3.28 -19.43
CA THR A 199 -16.90 -3.49 -20.51
C THR A 199 -16.70 -4.90 -21.02
N TRP A 200 -17.47 -5.85 -20.49
CA TRP A 200 -17.50 -7.24 -20.92
C TRP A 200 -18.06 -7.36 -22.34
N LYS A 201 -17.28 -6.98 -23.36
CA LYS A 201 -17.45 -7.53 -24.73
C LYS A 201 -16.94 -8.97 -24.85
N GLN A 202 -16.57 -9.60 -23.72
CA GLN A 202 -15.95 -10.93 -23.68
C GLN A 202 -16.79 -12.02 -22.99
N LYS A 203 -17.99 -11.71 -22.48
CA LYS A 203 -18.84 -12.72 -21.82
C LYS A 203 -19.30 -13.85 -22.77
N GLY A 204 -19.11 -13.68 -24.09
CA GLY A 204 -19.37 -14.69 -25.12
C GLY A 204 -18.14 -15.19 -25.89
N LEU A 205 -16.92 -14.79 -25.52
CA LEU A 205 -15.68 -15.26 -26.17
C LEU A 205 -14.94 -16.17 -25.19
N SER A 206 -15.46 -17.39 -25.04
CA SER A 206 -14.71 -18.46 -24.39
C SER A 206 -13.46 -18.77 -25.21
N GLY A 207 -12.29 -18.61 -24.58
CA GLY A 207 -11.16 -19.51 -24.81
C GLY A 207 -10.35 -19.34 -26.09
N ASN A 208 -10.01 -18.12 -26.53
CA ASN A 208 -8.84 -17.97 -27.40
C ASN A 208 -8.06 -16.66 -27.16
N CYS A 209 -6.92 -16.77 -26.49
CA CYS A 209 -6.02 -15.66 -26.16
C CYS A 209 -5.37 -15.00 -27.40
N ASP A 210 -5.37 -15.67 -28.55
CA ASP A 210 -4.76 -15.16 -29.79
C ASP A 210 -5.55 -14.01 -30.43
N THR A 211 -6.80 -13.78 -30.00
CA THR A 211 -7.65 -12.71 -30.55
C THR A 211 -7.56 -11.40 -29.77
N LEU A 212 -6.85 -11.36 -28.65
CA LEU A 212 -6.84 -10.21 -27.73
C LEU A 212 -5.73 -9.19 -27.97
N THR A 213 -4.76 -9.46 -28.84
CA THR A 213 -3.57 -8.59 -29.03
C THR A 213 -3.47 -7.93 -30.40
N ARG A 214 -4.55 -7.86 -31.19
CA ARG A 214 -4.54 -7.02 -32.40
C ARG A 214 -5.78 -6.13 -32.49
N ARG A 215 -5.60 -4.87 -32.09
CA ARG A 215 -6.07 -3.68 -32.80
C ARG A 215 -5.37 -2.44 -32.27
#